data_AF-A0A522VAQ7-F1
#
_entry.id   AF-A0A522VAQ7-F1
#
_cell.length_a   1.000
_cell.length_b   1.000
_cell.length_c   1.000
_cell.angle_alpha   90.00
_cell.angle_beta   90.00
_cell.angle_gamma   90.00
#
_symmetry.space_group_name_H-M   'P 1'
#
loop_
_entity.id
_entity.type
_entity.pdbx_description
1 polymer ?
#
loop_
_entity_poly.entity_id
_entity_poly.type
_entity_poly.pdbx_seq_one_letter_code
_entity_poly.pdbx_strand_id
1 'polypeptide(L)' 'MSAIPSRRWILALAGLALLVVAIPPSRGAGHRVKLTGEVIDSWCQTTGIMVALGTAHHQCAIWCAVGGIPVGLRTAD' A
#
# COMPACT_ATOMS: atom_id res chain seq x y z
N MET A 1 -28.63 35.11 -1.82
CA MET A 1 -29.87 34.53 -2.38
C MET A 1 -29.53 33.15 -2.94
N SER A 2 -29.61 32.11 -2.12
CA SER A 2 -29.35 30.73 -2.55
C SER A 2 -30.67 30.08 -2.94
N ALA A 3 -30.79 29.64 -4.19
CA ALA A 3 -31.98 28.94 -4.68
C ALA A 3 -32.07 27.56 -3.99
N ILE A 4 -33.20 27.28 -3.35
CA ILE A 4 -33.47 25.96 -2.76
C ILE A 4 -33.66 24.97 -3.91
N PRO A 5 -32.86 23.90 -4.01
CA PRO A 5 -32.98 22.93 -5.08
C PRO A 5 -34.33 22.22 -5.01
N SER A 6 -35.00 22.08 -6.16
CA SER A 6 -36.32 21.45 -6.19
C SER A 6 -36.25 19.98 -5.78
N ARG A 7 -37.33 19.46 -5.17
CA ARG A 7 -37.44 18.06 -4.71
C ARG A 7 -37.04 17.03 -5.78
N ARG A 8 -37.24 17.35 -7.06
CA ARG A 8 -36.83 16.51 -8.20
C ARG A 8 -35.31 16.37 -8.31
N TRP A 9 -34.55 17.44 -8.07
CA TRP A 9 -33.09 17.41 -8.08
C TRP A 9 -32.53 16.63 -6.89
N ILE A 10 -33.13 16.77 -5.71
CA ILE A 10 -32.71 16.00 -4.53
C ILE A 10 -32.90 14.50 -4.78
N LEU A 11 -34.04 14.10 -5.35
CA LEU A 11 -34.31 12.69 -5.68
C LEU A 11 -33.37 12.16 -6.78
N ALA A 12 -33.07 12.97 -7.79
CA ALA A 12 -32.14 12.58 -8.85
C ALA A 12 -30.71 12.39 -8.30
N LEU A 13 -30.23 13.29 -7.45
CA LEU A 13 -28.92 13.19 -6.81
C LEU A 13 -28.85 12.01 -5.83
N ALA A 14 -29.91 11.76 -5.07
CA ALA A 14 -29.98 10.59 -4.19
C ALA A 14 -29.97 9.28 -4.99
N GLY A 15 -30.68 9.20 -6.11
CA GLY A 15 -30.66 8.05 -7.01
C GLY A 15 -29.28 7.82 -7.64
N LEU A 16 -28.60 8.88 -8.07
CA LEU A 16 -27.25 8.81 -8.62
C LEU A 16 -26.23 8.37 -7.55
N ALA A 17 -26.34 8.88 -6.32
CA ALA A 17 -25.49 8.46 -5.21
C ALA A 17 -25.68 6.97 -4.89
N LEU A 18 -26.92 6.47 -4.92
CA LEU A 18 -27.19 5.04 -4.74
C LEU A 18 -26.54 4.16 -5.82
N LEU A 19 -26.54 4.62 -7.08
CA LEU A 19 -25.91 3.90 -8.19
C LEU A 19 -24.40 3.81 -8.04
N VAL A 20 -23.74 4.84 -7.52
CA VAL A 20 -22.28 4.84 -7.27
C VAL A 20 -21.90 3.85 -6.16
N VAL A 21 -22.70 3.77 -5.09
CA VAL A 21 -22.48 2.82 -3.99
C VAL A 21 -22.73 1.37 -4.42
N ALA A 22 -23.57 1.15 -5.43
CA ALA A 22 -23.90 -0.18 -5.94
C ALA A 22 -22.82 -0.79 -6.86
N ILE A 23 -21.74 -0.06 -7.17
CA ILE A 23 -20.63 -0.61 -7.96
C ILE A 23 -19.79 -1.51 -7.02
N PRO A 24 -19.80 -2.85 -7.20
CA PRO A 24 -18.99 -3.73 -6.37
C PRO A 24 -17.51 -3.39 -6.60
N PRO A 25 -16.68 -3.38 -5.54
CA PRO A 25 -15.26 -3.15 -5.70
C PRO A 25 -14.69 -4.23 -6.62
N SER A 26 -14.00 -3.82 -7.68
CA SER A 26 -13.26 -4.73 -8.54
C SER A 26 -12.11 -5.34 -7.74
N ARG A 27 -12.35 -6.51 -7.16
CA ARG A 27 -11.24 -7.39 -6.75
C ARG A 27 -10.64 -7.94 -8.02
N GLY A 28 -9.51 -7.35 -8.46
CA GLY A 28 -8.67 -8.00 -9.45
C GLY A 28 -8.41 -9.45 -9.03
N ALA A 29 -8.32 -10.36 -10.01
CA ALA A 29 -7.94 -11.74 -9.77
C ALA A 29 -6.48 -11.81 -9.34
N GLY A 30 -6.19 -11.34 -8.12
CA GLY A 30 -4.89 -11.44 -7.49
C GLY A 30 -4.60 -12.91 -7.23
N HIS A 31 -3.53 -13.41 -7.80
CA HIS A 31 -3.01 -14.73 -7.50
C HIS A 31 -2.08 -14.62 -6.30
N ARG A 32 -2.15 -15.59 -5.39
CA ARG A 32 -1.18 -15.68 -4.29
C ARG A 32 0.16 -16.10 -4.86
N VAL A 33 1.19 -15.30 -4.61
CA VAL A 33 2.57 -15.63 -4.92
C VAL A 33 3.36 -15.82 -3.65
N LYS A 34 4.33 -16.73 -3.68
CA LYS A 34 5.32 -16.88 -2.60
C LYS A 34 6.57 -16.13 -3.01
N LEU A 35 6.95 -15.15 -2.21
CA LEU A 35 8.20 -14.41 -2.39
C LEU A 35 9.27 -14.99 -1.48
N THR A 36 10.50 -15.02 -1.97
CA THR A 36 11.70 -15.40 -1.21
C THR A 36 12.78 -14.38 -1.49
N GLY A 37 13.46 -13.93 -0.44
CA GLY A 37 14.48 -12.91 -0.55
C GLY A 37 15.09 -12.59 0.80
N GLU A 38 15.96 -11.59 0.81
CA GLU A 38 16.58 -11.09 2.03
C GLU A 38 15.78 -9.90 2.57
N VAL A 39 15.55 -9.87 3.89
CA VAL A 39 14.97 -8.69 4.55
C VAL A 39 16.02 -7.60 4.62
N ILE A 40 15.70 -6.41 4.13
CA ILE A 40 16.64 -5.31 4.01
C ILE A 40 16.08 -3.96 4.46
N ASP A 41 16.95 -3.05 4.89
CA ASP A 41 16.63 -1.62 4.93
C ASP A 41 16.96 -0.97 3.57
N SER A 42 15.96 -0.34 2.96
CA SER A 42 16.12 0.38 1.69
C SER A 42 17.14 1.53 1.76
N TRP A 43 17.32 2.14 2.94
CA TRP A 43 18.32 3.16 3.16
C TRP A 43 19.74 2.59 3.07
N CYS A 44 20.00 1.45 3.73
CA CYS A 44 21.29 0.77 3.63
C CYS A 44 21.58 0.32 2.20
N GLN A 45 20.56 -0.15 1.49
CA GLN A 45 20.69 -0.54 0.08
C GLN A 45 21.08 0.64 -0.81
N THR A 46 20.39 1.77 -0.68
CA THR A 46 20.56 2.92 -1.58
C THR A 46 21.79 3.76 -1.24
N THR A 47 22.12 3.92 0.05
CA THR A 47 23.25 4.76 0.48
C THR A 47 24.57 4.01 0.52
N GLY A 48 24.55 2.68 0.64
CA GLY A 48 25.75 1.88 0.83
C GLY A 48 26.46 2.16 2.16
N ILE A 49 25.79 2.81 3.14
CA ILE A 49 26.35 3.05 4.49
C ILE A 49 26.83 1.74 5.14
N MET A 50 26.19 0.63 4.77
CA MET A 50 26.66 -0.72 5.00
C MET A 50 26.24 -1.64 3.85
N VAL A 51 26.86 -2.81 3.75
CA VAL A 51 26.42 -3.86 2.81
C VAL A 51 25.05 -4.36 3.25
N ALA A 52 24.01 -4.06 2.49
CA ALA A 52 22.64 -4.44 2.79
C ALA A 52 22.31 -5.91 2.45
N LEU A 53 23.27 -6.80 2.65
CA LEU A 53 23.20 -8.23 2.38
C LEU A 53 24.00 -9.03 3.41
N GLY A 54 23.62 -10.28 3.62
CA GLY A 54 24.34 -11.25 4.45
C GLY A 54 23.93 -11.25 5.93
N THR A 55 24.58 -12.11 6.72
CA THR A 55 24.16 -12.42 8.10
C THR A 55 24.25 -11.24 9.06
N ALA A 56 25.23 -10.36 8.89
CA ALA A 56 25.36 -9.14 9.69
C ALA A 56 24.20 -8.17 9.41
N HIS A 57 23.85 -8.00 8.14
CA HIS A 57 22.75 -7.14 7.74
C HIS A 57 21.39 -7.72 8.11
N HIS A 58 21.21 -9.04 8.06
CA HIS A 58 19.97 -9.67 8.51
C HIS A 58 19.58 -9.21 9.92
N GLN A 59 20.49 -9.29 10.89
CA GLN A 59 20.22 -8.83 12.25
C GLN A 59 20.01 -7.30 12.33
N CYS A 60 20.76 -6.52 11.55
CA CYS A 60 20.56 -5.07 11.46
C CYS A 60 19.15 -4.73 10.94
N ALA A 61 18.68 -5.39 9.89
CA ALA A 61 17.35 -5.20 9.32
C ALA A 61 16.24 -5.57 10.31
N ILE A 62 16.43 -6.63 11.12
CA ILE A 62 15.49 -6.94 12.22
C ILE A 62 15.42 -5.80 13.24
N TRP A 63 16.55 -5.19 13.62
CA TRP A 63 16.54 -4.05 14.53
C TRP A 63 15.91 -2.80 13.91
N CYS A 64 16.12 -2.54 12.61
CA CYS A 64 15.41 -1.49 11.88
C CYS A 64 13.89 -1.71 11.98
N ALA A 65 13.41 -2.92 11.69
CA ALA A 65 12.00 -3.25 11.78
C ALA A 65 11.43 -3.08 13.19
N VAL A 66 12.15 -3.52 14.22
CA VAL A 66 11.77 -3.31 15.64
C VAL A 66 11.73 -1.83 16.00
N GLY A 67 12.65 -1.03 15.46
CA GLY A 67 12.71 0.42 15.64
C GLY A 67 11.67 1.22 14.83
N GLY A 68 10.82 0.55 14.05
CA GLY A 68 9.82 1.20 13.20
C GLY A 68 10.38 1.78 11.90
N ILE A 69 11.62 1.44 11.53
CA ILE A 69 12.21 1.80 10.24
C ILE A 69 11.69 0.83 9.17
N PRO A 70 11.17 1.32 8.03
CA PRO A 70 10.66 0.47 6.97
C PRO A 70 11.73 -0.48 6.42
N VAL A 71 11.39 -1.76 6.39
CA VAL A 71 12.19 -2.80 5.73
C VAL A 71 11.46 -3.36 4.51
N GLY A 72 12.22 -3.84 3.54
CA GLY A 72 11.72 -4.51 2.33
C GLY A 72 12.25 -5.93 2.20
N LEU A 73 11.77 -6.64 1.17
CA LEU A 73 12.30 -7.94 0.76
C LEU A 73 13.04 -7.76 -0.57
N ARG A 74 14.35 -7.99 -0.59
CA ARG A 74 15.15 -7.97 -1.81
C ARG A 74 15.19 -9.36 -2.42
N THR A 75 14.71 -9.49 -3.64
CA THR A 75 14.78 -10.71 -4.45
C THR A 75 16.10 -10.74 -5.25
N ALA A 76 16.33 -11.79 -6.04
CA ALA A 76 17.58 -11.96 -6.81
C ALA A 76 17.67 -11.02 -8.03
N ASP A 77 16.54 -10.40 -8.36
CA ASP A 77 16.25 -9.53 -9.49
C ASP A 77 16.57 -8.06 -9.18
#